data_AF-A0A950H688-F1
#
_entry.id   AF-A0A950H688-F1
#
_cell.length_a   1.000
_cell.length_b   1.000
_cell.length_c   1.000
_cell.angle_alpha   90.00
_cell.angle_beta   90.00
_cell.angle_gamma   90.00
#
_symmetry.space_group_name_H-M   'P 1'
#
loop_
_entity.id
_entity.type
_entity.pdbx_description
1 polymer ?
#
loop_
_entity_poly.entity_id
_entity_poly.type
_entity_poly.pdbx_seq_one_letter_code
_entity_poly.pdbx_strand_id
1 'polypeptide(L)'
;MPSFTALGHAVRLARAGFVLAREGAFIGIDPLTLPPLARAPLALANLLARPGSHGLSRLSAAIDRLGPSYVKLGQFLATRPDIVGPQVVPELERLQDRMPPAPRKVAVAQIEASFSAKIDTVFAEFGEPVAAASIAQVHRARVKTADGMRDVAVKVLRPGVERRFARDLSDMFFAARAAERFDPSLRRLRLVQVVEALARSVRMEMDFRLEAAAASEFGENLAQDPDFRAPLIDWDRTTREVLTMEWIDGAPLSDPSRLAELGFDPPKLGRTLIQSFLRHALRDGFFHADMHQGNFFVDDQGRIVAVDFGIMGRLGLKERRFLAEILFGFIRRDYRRVAEVHFEAGYVPHVHRVEDFAQAIRAIGEPIHSRTADQISMAKLLTLLFEVTALFDMSTRLELVMLQKTMVVVEGVARKLDP
;
A
#
# COMPACT_ATOMS: atom_id res chain seq x y z
N MET A 1 -18.59 18.64 -31.04
CA MET A 1 -18.19 18.87 -29.63
C MET A 1 -17.09 17.96 -29.05
N PRO A 2 -16.58 16.86 -29.67
CA PRO A 2 -15.51 16.04 -29.07
C PRO A 2 -14.08 16.61 -29.21
N SER A 3 -13.88 17.67 -30.00
CA SER A 3 -12.56 18.26 -30.29
C SER A 3 -12.00 19.13 -29.15
N PHE A 4 -12.86 19.86 -28.42
CA PHE A 4 -12.43 20.72 -27.31
C PHE A 4 -12.00 19.92 -26.07
N THR A 5 -12.65 18.79 -25.80
CA THR A 5 -12.28 17.90 -24.69
C THR A 5 -10.94 17.20 -24.97
N ALA A 6 -10.73 16.69 -26.19
CA ALA A 6 -9.47 16.07 -26.60
C ALA A 6 -8.28 17.04 -26.52
N LEU A 7 -8.44 18.30 -26.94
CA LEU A 7 -7.41 19.32 -26.80
C LEU A 7 -7.06 19.60 -25.33
N GLY A 8 -8.07 19.64 -24.46
CA GLY A 8 -7.88 19.80 -23.01
C GLY A 8 -7.05 18.67 -22.40
N HIS A 9 -7.35 17.41 -22.75
CA HIS A 9 -6.55 16.25 -22.33
C HIS A 9 -5.11 16.35 -22.84
N ALA A 10 -4.92 16.65 -24.13
CA ALA A 10 -3.60 16.77 -24.74
C ALA A 10 -2.73 17.84 -24.08
N VAL A 11 -3.27 19.02 -23.76
CA VAL A 11 -2.53 20.09 -23.08
C VAL A 11 -2.10 19.67 -21.67
N ARG A 12 -2.98 19.01 -20.91
CA ARG A 12 -2.66 18.55 -19.55
C ARG A 12 -1.63 17.42 -19.55
N LEU A 13 -1.76 16.46 -20.47
CA LEU A 13 -0.79 15.40 -20.66
C LEU A 13 0.57 15.94 -21.14
N ALA A 14 0.57 16.94 -22.03
CA ALA A 14 1.80 17.61 -22.46
C ALA A 14 2.49 18.31 -21.28
N ARG A 15 1.71 18.97 -20.39
CA ARG A 15 2.25 19.55 -19.15
C ARG A 15 2.84 18.47 -18.24
N ALA A 16 2.16 17.34 -18.08
CA ALA A 16 2.66 16.24 -17.28
C ALA A 16 3.97 15.66 -17.86
N GLY A 17 3.99 15.42 -19.17
CA GLY A 17 5.18 14.98 -19.90
C GLY A 17 6.34 15.99 -19.80
N PHE A 18 6.05 17.29 -19.84
CA PHE A 18 7.05 18.34 -19.66
C PHE A 18 7.67 18.32 -18.26
N VAL A 19 6.88 18.12 -17.19
CA VAL A 19 7.40 18.02 -15.82
C VAL A 19 8.30 16.79 -15.69
N LEU A 20 7.87 15.63 -16.20
CA LEU A 20 8.67 14.41 -16.21
C LEU A 20 9.98 14.60 -16.99
N ALA A 21 9.91 15.21 -18.17
CA ALA A 21 11.07 15.50 -19.02
C ALA A 21 12.07 16.43 -18.33
N ARG A 22 11.57 17.53 -17.74
CA ARG A 22 12.40 18.54 -17.07
C ARG A 22 13.14 17.99 -15.84
N GLU A 23 12.55 17.03 -15.15
CA GLU A 23 13.19 16.34 -14.02
C GLU A 23 14.09 15.16 -14.45
N GLY A 24 14.16 14.87 -15.75
CA GLY A 24 15.05 13.85 -16.31
C GLY A 24 14.50 12.42 -16.21
N ALA A 25 13.19 12.24 -16.02
CA ALA A 25 12.55 10.93 -15.84
C ALA A 25 12.75 9.97 -17.04
N PHE A 26 13.10 10.51 -18.21
CA PHE A 26 13.30 9.75 -19.45
C PHE A 26 14.78 9.56 -19.83
N ILE A 27 15.72 10.12 -19.05
CA ILE A 27 17.15 9.99 -19.29
C ILE A 27 17.57 8.54 -18.97
N GLY A 28 18.25 7.89 -19.92
CA GLY A 28 18.70 6.50 -19.81
C GLY A 28 17.75 5.47 -20.42
N ILE A 29 16.58 5.88 -20.92
CA ILE A 29 15.73 5.01 -21.75
C ILE A 29 16.38 4.88 -23.12
N ASP A 30 16.72 3.66 -23.53
CA ASP A 30 17.25 3.39 -24.86
C ASP A 30 16.16 3.66 -25.92
N PRO A 31 16.34 4.64 -26.83
CA PRO A 31 15.36 4.94 -27.88
C PRO A 31 15.03 3.75 -28.79
N LEU A 32 15.94 2.76 -28.88
CA LEU A 32 15.74 1.56 -29.70
C LEU A 32 14.72 0.60 -29.09
N THR A 33 14.53 0.65 -27.77
CA THR A 33 13.49 -0.14 -27.06
C THR A 33 12.09 0.43 -27.24
N LEU A 34 11.97 1.64 -27.80
CA LEU A 34 10.72 2.33 -27.99
C LEU A 34 10.22 2.28 -29.44
N PRO A 35 8.89 2.36 -29.65
CA PRO A 35 8.28 2.45 -30.97
C PRO A 35 8.81 3.66 -31.74
N PRO A 36 8.93 3.61 -33.09
CA PRO A 36 9.48 4.71 -33.89
C PRO A 36 8.82 6.08 -33.63
N LEU A 37 7.51 6.08 -33.40
CA LEU A 37 6.73 7.29 -33.10
C LEU A 37 7.07 7.93 -31.74
N ALA A 38 7.62 7.17 -30.79
CA ALA A 38 8.00 7.65 -29.47
C ALA A 38 9.44 8.18 -29.39
N ARG A 39 10.27 7.96 -30.41
CA ARG A 39 11.70 8.33 -30.40
C ARG A 39 11.92 9.84 -30.49
N ALA A 40 11.20 10.55 -31.36
CA ALA A 40 11.32 12.00 -31.48
C ALA A 40 10.81 12.76 -30.23
N PRO A 41 9.66 12.39 -29.63
CA PRO A 41 9.25 12.93 -28.33
C PRO A 41 10.27 12.67 -27.21
N LEU A 42 10.89 11.49 -27.16
CA LEU A 42 11.91 11.15 -26.18
C LEU A 42 13.18 12.01 -26.33
N ALA A 43 13.65 12.21 -27.57
CA ALA A 43 14.79 13.07 -27.85
C ALA A 43 14.54 14.52 -27.41
N LEU A 44 13.33 15.04 -27.69
CA LEU A 44 12.91 16.37 -27.22
C LEU A 44 12.81 16.42 -25.69
N ALA A 45 12.28 15.39 -25.06
CA ALA A 45 12.18 15.30 -23.61
C ALA A 45 13.55 15.32 -22.92
N ASN A 46 14.53 14.59 -23.45
CA ASN A 46 15.90 14.58 -22.93
C ASN A 46 16.61 15.92 -23.11
N LEU A 47 16.28 16.67 -24.17
CA LEU A 47 16.83 18.02 -24.40
C LEU A 47 16.25 19.07 -23.44
N LEU A 48 15.04 18.85 -22.92
CA LEU A 48 14.37 19.74 -21.97
C LEU A 48 14.76 19.48 -20.50
N ALA A 49 15.59 18.46 -20.24
CA ALA A 49 16.02 18.09 -18.90
C ALA A 49 16.97 19.13 -18.29
N ARG A 50 16.86 19.35 -16.97
CA ARG A 50 17.73 20.30 -16.26
C ARG A 50 19.18 19.79 -16.20
N PRO A 51 20.20 20.67 -16.34
CA PRO A 51 21.59 20.28 -16.15
C PRO A 51 21.79 19.61 -14.77
N GLY A 52 22.40 18.42 -14.76
CA GLY A 52 22.59 17.62 -13.52
C GLY A 52 21.40 16.75 -13.09
N SER A 53 20.37 16.57 -13.92
CA SER A 53 19.34 15.55 -13.67
C SER A 53 19.88 14.15 -13.98
N HIS A 54 19.85 13.25 -12.98
CA HIS A 54 20.41 11.90 -13.07
C HIS A 54 19.32 10.83 -13.25
N GLY A 55 18.74 10.70 -14.46
CA GLY A 55 17.88 9.56 -14.83
C GLY A 55 16.79 9.20 -13.82
N LEU A 56 16.60 7.89 -13.62
CA LEU A 56 15.56 7.30 -12.75
C LEU A 56 15.55 7.83 -11.31
N SER A 57 16.68 8.33 -10.78
CA SER A 57 16.80 8.81 -9.40
C SER A 57 15.93 10.03 -9.05
N ARG A 58 15.34 10.70 -10.05
CA ARG A 58 14.43 11.85 -9.87
C ARG A 58 12.99 11.57 -10.30
N LEU A 59 12.67 10.34 -10.67
CA LEU A 59 11.32 9.96 -11.09
C LEU A 59 10.30 10.23 -9.98
N SER A 60 10.62 9.85 -8.74
CA SER A 60 9.72 10.04 -7.60
C SER A 60 9.43 11.51 -7.35
N ALA A 61 10.48 12.36 -7.37
CA ALA A 61 10.34 13.81 -7.21
C ALA A 61 9.53 14.47 -8.35
N ALA A 62 9.65 13.94 -9.58
CA ALA A 62 8.87 14.40 -10.71
C ALA A 62 7.38 14.05 -10.54
N ILE A 63 7.09 12.82 -10.11
CA ILE A 63 5.74 12.33 -9.83
C ILE A 63 5.12 13.11 -8.66
N ASP A 64 5.85 13.38 -7.59
CA ASP A 64 5.38 14.19 -6.45
C ASP A 64 4.93 15.59 -6.90
N ARG A 65 5.65 16.19 -7.85
CA ARG A 65 5.30 17.50 -8.43
C ARG A 65 4.06 17.49 -9.31
N LEU A 66 3.75 16.35 -9.95
CA LEU A 66 2.51 16.17 -10.70
C LEU A 66 1.30 16.05 -9.77
N GLY A 67 1.56 15.62 -8.53
CA GLY A 67 0.61 15.64 -7.43
C GLY A 67 -0.05 14.28 -7.15
N PRO A 68 -1.03 14.27 -6.23
CA PRO A 68 -1.66 13.07 -5.66
C PRO A 68 -2.02 11.94 -6.63
N SER A 69 -2.67 12.27 -7.74
CA SER A 69 -3.15 11.27 -8.70
C SER A 69 -2.00 10.52 -9.37
N TYR A 70 -0.87 11.21 -9.62
CA TYR A 70 0.31 10.60 -10.20
C TYR A 70 1.13 9.83 -9.16
N VAL A 71 1.15 10.29 -7.91
CA VAL A 71 1.73 9.54 -6.77
C VAL A 71 1.02 8.19 -6.62
N LYS A 72 -0.32 8.18 -6.60
CA LYS A 72 -1.12 6.95 -6.57
C LYS A 72 -0.90 6.08 -7.80
N LEU A 73 -0.82 6.67 -9.00
CA LEU A 73 -0.45 5.93 -10.21
C LEU A 73 0.93 5.28 -10.07
N GLY A 74 1.93 6.00 -9.55
CA GLY A 74 3.27 5.47 -9.34
C GLY A 74 3.29 4.32 -8.35
N GLN A 75 2.65 4.47 -7.19
CA GLN A 75 2.50 3.41 -6.18
C GLN A 75 1.78 2.18 -6.75
N PHE A 76 0.74 2.39 -7.56
CA PHE A 76 0.04 1.30 -8.24
C PHE A 76 0.96 0.60 -9.27
N LEU A 77 1.68 1.36 -10.09
CA LEU A 77 2.61 0.83 -11.09
C LEU A 77 3.82 0.11 -10.47
N ALA A 78 4.23 0.45 -9.25
CA ALA A 78 5.26 -0.28 -8.52
C ALA A 78 4.88 -1.76 -8.33
N THR A 79 3.59 -2.08 -8.27
CA THR A 79 3.08 -3.46 -8.19
C THR A 79 3.04 -4.19 -9.54
N ARG A 80 3.42 -3.50 -10.63
CA ARG A 80 3.41 -4.02 -12.01
C ARG A 80 4.78 -3.87 -12.69
N PRO A 81 5.80 -4.64 -12.26
CA PRO A 81 7.13 -4.62 -12.87
C PRO A 81 7.12 -4.93 -14.37
N ASP A 82 6.10 -5.65 -14.85
CA ASP A 82 5.87 -5.95 -16.26
C ASP A 82 5.58 -4.71 -17.12
N ILE A 83 5.11 -3.61 -16.51
CA ILE A 83 4.79 -2.36 -17.21
C ILE A 83 5.95 -1.37 -17.13
N VAL A 84 6.50 -1.16 -15.93
CA VAL A 84 7.50 -0.11 -15.68
C VAL A 84 8.94 -0.62 -15.74
N GLY A 85 9.14 -1.93 -15.71
CA GLY A 85 10.46 -2.56 -15.64
C GLY A 85 11.04 -2.59 -14.23
N PRO A 86 11.90 -3.58 -13.92
CA PRO A 86 12.41 -3.80 -12.57
C PRO A 86 13.29 -2.67 -12.03
N GLN A 87 13.92 -1.88 -12.91
CA GLN A 87 14.78 -0.76 -12.48
C GLN A 87 14.00 0.45 -11.98
N VAL A 88 12.71 0.56 -12.34
CA VAL A 88 11.85 1.71 -11.99
C VAL A 88 11.12 1.48 -10.67
N VAL A 89 10.81 0.22 -10.35
CA VAL A 89 10.03 -0.17 -9.15
C VAL A 89 10.58 0.45 -7.86
N PRO A 90 11.89 0.39 -7.55
CA PRO A 90 12.41 0.94 -6.30
C PRO A 90 12.21 2.45 -6.15
N GLU A 91 12.18 3.20 -7.26
CA GLU A 91 11.93 4.64 -7.22
C GLU A 91 10.44 4.94 -6.99
N LEU A 92 9.55 4.14 -7.57
CA LEU A 92 8.11 4.28 -7.34
C LEU A 92 7.70 3.86 -5.92
N GLU A 93 8.39 2.88 -5.32
CA GLU A 93 8.16 2.47 -3.92
C GLU A 93 8.56 3.55 -2.91
N ARG A 94 9.45 4.49 -3.28
CA ARG A 94 9.83 5.63 -2.44
C ARG A 94 8.79 6.74 -2.39
N LEU A 95 7.75 6.69 -3.24
CA LEU A 95 6.71 7.71 -3.29
C LEU A 95 5.95 7.75 -1.96
N GLN A 96 6.10 8.85 -1.23
CA GLN A 96 5.41 9.06 0.03
C GLN A 96 4.09 9.78 -0.17
N ASP A 97 3.07 9.30 0.54
CA ASP A 97 1.75 9.91 0.54
C ASP A 97 1.63 11.01 1.61
N ARG A 98 2.54 12.00 1.57
CA ARG A 98 2.54 13.12 2.54
C ARG A 98 2.30 14.44 1.84
N MET A 99 1.44 15.25 2.42
CA MET A 99 1.12 16.57 1.88
C MET A 99 0.92 17.60 2.98
N PRO A 100 1.13 18.90 2.70
CA PRO A 100 0.73 19.96 3.61
C PRO A 100 -0.78 19.86 3.91
N PRO A 101 -1.19 20.02 5.19
CA PRO A 101 -2.59 20.00 5.57
C PRO A 101 -3.35 21.18 4.97
N ALA A 102 -4.61 20.99 4.60
CA ALA A 102 -5.47 22.11 4.25
C ALA A 102 -5.94 22.84 5.53
N PRO A 103 -6.25 24.15 5.45
CA PRO A 103 -6.74 24.89 6.60
C PRO A 103 -7.99 24.26 7.21
N ARG A 104 -8.10 24.29 8.54
CA ARG A 104 -9.26 23.78 9.31
C ARG A 104 -10.61 24.21 8.73
N LYS A 105 -10.73 25.47 8.30
CA LYS A 105 -11.98 26.02 7.72
C LYS A 105 -12.50 25.20 6.53
N VAL A 106 -11.60 24.63 5.73
CA VAL A 106 -12.01 23.85 4.54
C VAL A 106 -12.49 22.45 4.94
N ALA A 107 -11.86 21.83 5.95
CA ALA A 107 -12.34 20.58 6.53
C ALA A 107 -13.71 20.77 7.22
N VAL A 108 -13.90 21.87 7.94
CA VAL A 108 -15.18 22.25 8.54
C VAL A 108 -16.27 22.34 7.47
N ALA A 109 -16.03 23.04 6.36
CA ALA A 109 -17.01 23.14 5.28
C ALA A 109 -17.37 21.77 4.67
N GLN A 110 -16.40 20.86 4.54
CA GLN A 110 -16.63 19.49 4.07
C GLN A 110 -17.47 18.70 5.07
N ILE A 111 -17.18 18.77 6.37
CA ILE A 111 -17.95 18.11 7.42
C ILE A 111 -19.39 18.65 7.43
N GLU A 112 -19.57 19.97 7.45
CA GLU A 112 -20.91 20.58 7.48
C GLU A 112 -21.75 20.16 6.26
N ALA A 113 -21.13 20.07 5.08
CA ALA A 113 -21.80 19.58 3.88
C ALA A 113 -22.17 18.09 3.99
N SER A 114 -21.29 17.26 4.56
CA SER A 114 -21.49 15.81 4.65
C SER A 114 -22.59 15.45 5.64
N PHE A 115 -22.70 16.18 6.76
CA PHE A 115 -23.74 15.98 7.78
C PHE A 115 -24.98 16.85 7.59
N SER A 116 -24.95 17.81 6.65
CA SER A 116 -25.98 18.85 6.52
C SER A 116 -26.28 19.57 7.85
N ALA A 117 -25.24 19.76 8.67
CA ALA A 117 -25.33 20.25 10.04
C ALA A 117 -24.12 21.14 10.38
N LYS A 118 -24.23 21.98 11.41
CA LYS A 118 -23.11 22.83 11.84
C LYS A 118 -22.04 22.02 12.57
N ILE A 119 -20.77 22.40 12.41
CA ILE A 119 -19.66 21.65 13.03
C ILE A 119 -19.86 21.46 14.53
N ASP A 120 -20.36 22.48 15.23
CA ASP A 120 -20.60 22.48 16.68
C ASP A 120 -21.78 21.56 17.10
N THR A 121 -22.62 21.14 16.15
CA THR A 121 -23.67 20.13 16.38
C THR A 121 -23.16 18.71 16.17
N VAL A 122 -22.15 18.54 15.31
CA VAL A 122 -21.53 17.23 15.04
C VAL A 122 -20.48 16.93 16.10
N PHE A 123 -19.58 17.87 16.37
CA PHE A 123 -18.50 17.76 17.36
C PHE A 123 -18.62 18.88 18.38
N ALA A 124 -18.43 18.56 19.65
CA ALA A 124 -18.40 19.57 20.70
C ALA A 124 -17.16 20.46 20.59
N GLU A 125 -16.04 19.90 20.11
CA GLU A 125 -14.85 20.65 19.74
C GLU A 125 -14.17 20.04 18.53
N PHE A 126 -13.56 20.86 17.68
CA PHE A 126 -12.87 20.42 16.48
C PHE A 126 -11.56 21.19 16.30
N GLY A 127 -10.43 20.49 16.40
CA GLY A 127 -9.08 21.07 16.42
C GLY A 127 -8.46 21.31 15.04
N GLU A 128 -7.22 21.78 15.06
CA GLU A 128 -6.35 21.91 13.89
C GLU A 128 -5.92 20.53 13.35
N PRO A 129 -5.54 20.43 12.05
CA PRO A 129 -5.12 19.16 11.47
C PRO A 129 -3.83 18.66 12.13
N VAL A 130 -3.83 17.39 12.53
CA VAL A 130 -2.69 16.71 13.18
C VAL A 130 -1.84 15.92 12.20
N ALA A 131 -2.45 15.44 11.10
CA ALA A 131 -1.79 14.68 10.05
C ALA A 131 -2.47 14.92 8.70
N ALA A 132 -1.73 14.79 7.61
CA ALA A 132 -2.28 14.93 6.26
C ALA A 132 -1.58 14.03 5.24
N ALA A 133 -2.40 13.42 4.39
CA ALA A 133 -2.01 12.59 3.25
C ALA A 133 -2.58 13.17 1.94
N SER A 134 -2.46 12.44 0.83
CA SER A 134 -2.93 12.86 -0.50
C SER A 134 -4.44 13.01 -0.59
N ILE A 135 -5.19 12.07 0.00
CA ILE A 135 -6.65 12.00 -0.13
C ILE A 135 -7.35 12.59 1.08
N ALA A 136 -6.71 12.57 2.26
CA ALA A 136 -7.35 12.88 3.53
C ALA A 136 -6.45 13.70 4.46
N GLN A 137 -7.07 14.32 5.46
CA GLN A 137 -6.37 14.86 6.62
C GLN A 137 -7.09 14.48 7.91
N VAL A 138 -6.35 14.34 9.00
CA VAL A 138 -6.86 13.92 10.30
C VAL A 138 -6.87 15.11 11.24
N HIS A 139 -7.94 15.23 12.01
CA HIS A 139 -8.13 16.23 13.07
C HIS A 139 -8.42 15.53 14.39
N ARG A 140 -7.97 16.11 15.49
CA ARG A 140 -8.48 15.75 16.82
C ARG A 140 -9.77 16.54 17.09
N ALA A 141 -10.79 15.86 17.60
CA ALA A 141 -12.06 16.46 17.97
C ALA A 141 -12.59 15.85 19.27
N ARG A 142 -13.63 16.46 19.85
CA ARG A 142 -14.33 15.92 21.03
C ARG A 142 -15.81 15.76 20.75
N VAL A 143 -16.38 14.65 21.22
CA VAL A 143 -17.82 14.34 21.11
C VAL A 143 -18.46 14.22 22.49
N LYS A 144 -19.73 14.59 22.58
CA LYS A 144 -20.55 14.34 23.76
C LYS A 144 -21.14 12.94 23.66
N THR A 145 -20.90 12.14 24.69
CA THR A 145 -21.44 10.79 24.86
C THR A 145 -22.26 10.74 26.16
N ALA A 146 -22.99 9.63 26.39
CA ALA A 146 -23.70 9.43 27.65
C ALA A 146 -22.77 9.47 28.87
N ASP A 147 -21.53 9.01 28.71
CA ASP A 147 -20.51 8.92 29.77
C ASP A 147 -19.65 10.19 29.90
N GLY A 148 -19.93 11.23 29.11
CA GLY A 148 -19.22 12.51 29.12
C GLY A 148 -18.53 12.83 27.79
N MET A 149 -17.43 13.57 27.86
CA MET A 149 -16.68 14.00 26.67
C MET A 149 -15.65 12.95 26.28
N ARG A 150 -15.58 12.60 24.99
CA ARG A 150 -14.60 11.66 24.44
C ARG A 150 -13.80 12.30 23.31
N ASP A 151 -12.50 12.06 23.30
CA ASP A 151 -11.62 12.43 22.17
C ASP A 151 -11.79 11.46 21.00
N VAL A 152 -11.85 12.00 19.79
CA VAL A 152 -11.97 11.25 18.54
C VAL A 152 -10.99 11.77 17.48
N ALA A 153 -10.50 10.86 16.65
CA ALA A 153 -9.80 11.15 15.41
C ALA A 153 -10.82 11.28 14.27
N VAL A 154 -10.79 12.41 13.58
CA VAL A 154 -11.69 12.72 12.45
C VAL A 154 -10.86 12.82 11.18
N LYS A 155 -10.93 11.79 10.34
CA LYS A 155 -10.29 11.76 9.02
C LYS A 155 -11.30 12.32 8.01
N VAL A 156 -10.91 13.40 7.33
CA VAL A 156 -11.77 14.16 6.40
C VAL A 156 -11.16 14.13 5.01
N LEU A 157 -11.96 13.81 4.00
CA LEU A 157 -11.51 13.88 2.61
C LEU A 157 -11.11 15.29 2.24
N ARG A 158 -10.04 15.41 1.47
CA ARG A 158 -9.57 16.70 1.00
C ARG A 158 -10.61 17.32 0.06
N PRO A 159 -10.97 18.59 0.28
CA PRO A 159 -11.94 19.29 -0.56
C PRO A 159 -11.56 19.26 -2.04
N GLY A 160 -12.49 18.82 -2.89
CA GLY A 160 -12.31 18.75 -4.34
C GLY A 160 -11.36 17.63 -4.81
N VAL A 161 -10.92 16.73 -3.93
CA VAL A 161 -10.03 15.61 -4.30
C VAL A 161 -10.68 14.68 -5.32
N GLU A 162 -11.95 14.34 -5.14
CA GLU A 162 -12.69 13.49 -6.08
C GLU A 162 -12.73 14.09 -7.49
N ARG A 163 -13.02 15.40 -7.60
CA ARG A 163 -13.07 16.10 -8.89
C ARG A 163 -11.70 16.17 -9.56
N ARG A 164 -10.64 16.32 -8.76
CA ARG A 164 -9.24 16.33 -9.25
C ARG A 164 -8.86 14.95 -9.78
N PHE A 165 -9.06 13.89 -9.00
CA PHE A 165 -8.78 12.53 -9.43
C PHE A 165 -9.62 12.12 -10.63
N ALA A 166 -10.91 12.45 -10.67
CA ALA A 166 -11.76 12.16 -11.83
C ALA A 166 -11.24 12.81 -13.12
N ARG A 167 -10.70 14.04 -13.02
CA ARG A 167 -10.07 14.73 -14.15
C ARG A 167 -8.78 14.04 -14.57
N ASP A 168 -7.90 13.75 -13.62
CA ASP A 168 -6.60 13.14 -13.90
C ASP A 168 -6.75 11.71 -14.46
N LEU A 169 -7.69 10.92 -13.92
CA LEU A 169 -8.05 9.60 -14.46
C LEU A 169 -8.60 9.71 -15.88
N SER A 170 -9.39 10.73 -16.19
CA SER A 170 -9.88 10.97 -17.55
C SER A 170 -8.73 11.27 -18.52
N ASP A 171 -7.73 12.03 -18.09
CA ASP A 171 -6.50 12.26 -18.86
C ASP A 171 -5.71 10.95 -19.07
N MET A 172 -5.58 10.13 -18.02
CA MET A 172 -4.92 8.81 -18.10
C MET A 172 -5.65 7.86 -19.04
N PHE A 173 -7.00 7.83 -19.02
CA PHE A 173 -7.80 7.05 -19.96
C PHE A 173 -7.61 7.49 -21.40
N PHE A 174 -7.55 8.81 -21.63
CA PHE A 174 -7.27 9.34 -22.96
C PHE A 174 -5.89 8.88 -23.45
N ALA A 175 -4.86 8.97 -22.61
CA ALA A 175 -3.50 8.52 -22.93
C ALA A 175 -3.45 7.00 -23.20
N ALA A 176 -4.05 6.19 -22.33
CA ALA A 176 -4.06 4.73 -22.46
C ALA A 176 -4.77 4.28 -23.75
N ARG A 177 -5.93 4.86 -24.07
CA ARG A 177 -6.67 4.56 -25.32
C ARG A 177 -5.88 5.00 -26.56
N ALA A 178 -5.21 6.14 -26.51
CA ALA A 178 -4.37 6.58 -27.62
C ALA A 178 -3.19 5.63 -27.82
N ALA A 179 -2.48 5.26 -26.75
CA ALA A 179 -1.34 4.34 -26.80
C ALA A 179 -1.72 2.98 -27.41
N GLU A 180 -2.80 2.35 -26.93
CA GLU A 180 -3.28 1.06 -27.47
C GLU A 180 -3.81 1.15 -28.91
N ARG A 181 -4.29 2.33 -29.33
CA ARG A 181 -4.78 2.57 -30.69
C ARG A 181 -3.64 2.72 -31.70
N PHE A 182 -2.61 3.51 -31.36
CA PHE A 182 -1.52 3.86 -32.27
C PHE A 182 -0.39 2.82 -32.27
N ASP A 183 -0.27 2.00 -31.22
CA ASP A 183 0.73 0.94 -31.15
C ASP A 183 0.08 -0.41 -30.75
N PRO A 184 -0.11 -1.33 -31.71
CA PRO A 184 -0.61 -2.67 -31.44
C PRO A 184 0.23 -3.47 -30.43
N SER A 185 1.53 -3.20 -30.31
CA SER A 185 2.41 -3.90 -29.36
C SER A 185 2.11 -3.54 -27.91
N LEU A 186 1.54 -2.36 -27.65
CA LEU A 186 1.14 -1.92 -26.30
C LEU A 186 -0.18 -2.51 -25.83
N ARG A 187 -1.01 -3.06 -26.74
CA ARG A 187 -2.28 -3.71 -26.37
C ARG A 187 -2.10 -4.88 -25.41
N ARG A 188 -0.94 -5.56 -25.47
CA ARG A 188 -0.61 -6.65 -24.56
C ARG A 188 -0.48 -6.19 -23.10
N LEU A 189 -0.13 -4.92 -22.86
CA LEU A 189 0.01 -4.34 -21.53
C LEU A 189 -1.34 -3.99 -20.89
N ARG A 190 -2.41 -3.93 -21.70
CA ARG A 190 -3.79 -3.62 -21.26
C ARG A 190 -3.85 -2.35 -20.40
N LEU A 191 -3.24 -1.27 -20.91
CA LEU A 191 -3.12 0.02 -20.25
C LEU A 191 -4.48 0.59 -19.82
N VAL A 192 -5.54 0.39 -20.61
CA VAL A 192 -6.90 0.80 -20.21
C VAL A 192 -7.34 0.07 -18.94
N GLN A 193 -7.12 -1.24 -18.85
CA GLN A 193 -7.46 -2.04 -17.66
C GLN A 193 -6.63 -1.64 -16.44
N VAL A 194 -5.39 -1.21 -16.65
CA VAL A 194 -4.52 -0.66 -15.59
C VAL A 194 -5.13 0.62 -15.02
N VAL A 195 -5.55 1.55 -15.88
CA VAL A 195 -6.20 2.80 -15.43
C VAL A 195 -7.56 2.50 -14.77
N GLU A 196 -8.32 1.52 -15.26
CA GLU A 196 -9.57 1.07 -14.60
C GLU A 196 -9.31 0.52 -13.21
N ALA A 197 -8.26 -0.29 -13.03
CA ALA A 197 -7.90 -0.86 -11.74
C ALA A 197 -7.47 0.24 -10.75
N LEU A 198 -6.66 1.20 -11.19
CA LEU A 198 -6.32 2.39 -10.39
C LEU A 198 -7.58 3.18 -10.02
N ALA A 199 -8.46 3.45 -10.98
CA ALA A 199 -9.70 4.19 -10.75
C ALA A 199 -10.62 3.51 -9.73
N ARG A 200 -10.68 2.16 -9.75
CA ARG A 200 -11.39 1.38 -8.74
C ARG A 200 -10.74 1.50 -7.36
N SER A 201 -9.41 1.34 -7.27
CA SER A 201 -8.67 1.47 -5.99
C SER A 201 -8.91 2.81 -5.34
N VAL A 202 -8.69 3.90 -6.09
CA VAL A 202 -8.88 5.27 -5.60
C VAL A 202 -10.32 5.52 -5.15
N ARG A 203 -11.31 4.97 -5.87
CA ARG A 203 -12.72 5.12 -5.48
C ARG A 203 -13.01 4.45 -4.14
N MET A 204 -12.41 3.29 -3.86
CA MET A 204 -12.56 2.62 -2.58
C MET A 204 -11.86 3.42 -1.46
N GLU A 205 -10.66 3.95 -1.72
CA GLU A 205 -9.94 4.80 -0.76
C GLU A 205 -10.66 6.13 -0.45
N MET A 206 -11.54 6.60 -1.35
CA MET A 206 -12.35 7.80 -1.17
C MET A 206 -13.71 7.56 -0.49
N ASP A 207 -14.02 6.32 -0.09
CA ASP A 207 -15.25 6.04 0.65
C ASP A 207 -14.90 5.52 2.05
N PHE A 208 -14.89 6.44 3.01
CA PHE A 208 -14.50 6.14 4.38
C PHE A 208 -15.44 5.18 5.11
N ARG A 209 -16.63 4.91 4.58
CA ARG A 209 -17.49 3.86 5.14
C ARG A 209 -16.89 2.48 4.93
N LEU A 210 -16.11 2.28 3.85
CA LEU A 210 -15.41 1.02 3.60
C LEU A 210 -14.27 0.83 4.58
N GLU A 211 -13.50 1.88 4.86
CA GLU A 211 -12.43 1.86 5.88
C GLU A 211 -13.02 1.64 7.29
N ALA A 212 -14.12 2.32 7.62
CA ALA A 212 -14.86 2.11 8.87
C ALA A 212 -15.33 0.66 9.05
N ALA A 213 -15.90 0.07 7.99
CA ALA A 213 -16.37 -1.31 8.01
C ALA A 213 -15.20 -2.29 8.19
N ALA A 214 -14.09 -2.05 7.50
CA ALA A 214 -12.87 -2.83 7.64
C ALA A 214 -12.31 -2.76 9.07
N ALA A 215 -12.27 -1.57 9.67
CA ALA A 215 -11.85 -1.37 11.06
C ALA A 215 -12.76 -2.11 12.06
N SER A 216 -14.09 -2.05 11.84
CA SER A 216 -15.08 -2.73 12.68
C SER A 216 -14.92 -4.25 12.62
N GLU A 217 -14.87 -4.84 11.43
CA GLU A 217 -14.66 -6.28 11.25
C GLU A 217 -13.32 -6.73 11.85
N PHE A 218 -12.27 -5.91 11.69
CA PHE A 218 -10.97 -6.22 12.29
C PHE A 218 -11.06 -6.16 13.82
N GLY A 219 -11.74 -5.17 14.38
CA GLY A 219 -12.01 -5.07 15.82
C GLY A 219 -12.75 -6.29 16.38
N GLU A 220 -13.73 -6.84 15.64
CA GLU A 220 -14.44 -8.06 16.01
C GLU A 220 -13.50 -9.28 16.06
N ASN A 221 -12.63 -9.45 15.05
CA ASN A 221 -11.64 -10.53 15.02
C ASN A 221 -10.61 -10.42 16.16
N LEU A 222 -10.36 -9.19 16.64
CA LEU A 222 -9.42 -8.89 17.71
C LEU A 222 -10.02 -9.03 19.12
N ALA A 223 -11.31 -9.34 19.26
CA ALA A 223 -11.97 -9.38 20.57
C ALA A 223 -11.31 -10.32 21.59
N GLN A 224 -10.55 -11.32 21.13
CA GLN A 224 -9.82 -12.30 21.97
C GLN A 224 -8.30 -12.11 21.93
N ASP A 225 -7.79 -11.04 21.31
CA ASP A 225 -6.37 -10.77 21.18
C ASP A 225 -5.95 -9.77 22.28
N PRO A 226 -5.25 -10.20 23.35
CA PRO A 226 -4.97 -9.31 24.49
C PRO A 226 -3.96 -8.21 24.16
N ASP A 227 -3.08 -8.44 23.19
CA ASP A 227 -1.96 -7.56 22.88
C ASP A 227 -2.22 -6.64 21.66
N PHE A 228 -3.41 -6.70 21.06
CA PHE A 228 -3.71 -5.99 19.80
C PHE A 228 -5.17 -5.51 19.76
N ARG A 229 -5.42 -4.26 19.34
CA ARG A 229 -6.79 -3.73 19.18
C ARG A 229 -6.95 -2.82 17.96
N ALA A 230 -8.21 -2.58 17.59
CA ALA A 230 -8.63 -1.53 16.67
C ALA A 230 -9.39 -0.43 17.45
N PRO A 231 -9.34 0.83 17.00
CA PRO A 231 -10.14 1.92 17.56
C PRO A 231 -11.62 1.66 17.37
N LEU A 232 -12.44 2.13 18.31
CA LEU A 232 -13.89 2.10 18.14
C LEU A 232 -14.33 3.12 17.08
N ILE A 233 -15.19 2.69 16.15
CA ILE A 233 -15.77 3.56 15.13
C ILE A 233 -16.99 4.27 15.69
N ASP A 234 -17.06 5.59 15.47
CA ASP A 234 -18.26 6.39 15.71
C ASP A 234 -19.07 6.45 14.41
N TRP A 235 -20.02 5.52 14.30
CA TRP A 235 -20.87 5.38 13.11
C TRP A 235 -21.83 6.56 12.93
N ASP A 236 -22.26 7.20 14.01
CA ASP A 236 -23.14 8.38 13.95
C ASP A 236 -22.44 9.58 13.29
N ARG A 237 -21.10 9.61 13.36
CA ARG A 237 -20.24 10.64 12.78
C ARG A 237 -19.35 10.11 11.67
N THR A 238 -19.79 9.06 10.98
CA THR A 238 -19.10 8.53 9.81
C THR A 238 -19.98 8.63 8.56
N THR A 239 -19.40 9.17 7.50
CA THR A 239 -20.00 9.34 6.17
C THR A 239 -19.03 8.85 5.11
N ARG A 240 -19.36 9.02 3.83
CA ARG A 240 -18.42 8.73 2.75
C ARG A 240 -17.16 9.60 2.83
N GLU A 241 -17.31 10.87 3.22
CA GLU A 241 -16.24 11.87 3.22
C GLU A 241 -15.61 12.14 4.59
N VAL A 242 -16.19 11.60 5.67
CA VAL A 242 -15.71 11.75 7.04
C VAL A 242 -15.68 10.40 7.75
N LEU A 243 -14.52 9.98 8.27
CA LEU A 243 -14.39 8.86 9.20
C LEU A 243 -14.15 9.41 10.61
N THR A 244 -14.97 8.99 11.57
CA THR A 244 -14.76 9.31 12.97
C THR A 244 -14.49 8.03 13.74
N MET A 245 -13.37 8.00 14.47
CA MET A 245 -12.97 6.88 15.30
C MET A 245 -12.35 7.37 16.60
N GLU A 246 -12.21 6.46 17.57
CA GLU A 246 -11.52 6.72 18.82
C GLU A 246 -10.14 7.37 18.62
N TRP A 247 -9.86 8.41 19.40
CA TRP A 247 -8.51 8.95 19.46
C TRP A 247 -7.61 8.04 20.28
N ILE A 248 -6.50 7.61 19.68
CA ILE A 248 -5.49 6.78 20.36
C ILE A 248 -4.40 7.70 20.93
N ASP A 249 -4.44 7.88 22.25
CA ASP A 249 -3.36 8.56 22.98
C ASP A 249 -2.26 7.53 23.30
N GLY A 250 -1.44 7.24 22.29
CA GLY A 250 -0.40 6.20 22.37
C GLY A 250 0.94 6.66 21.80
N ALA A 251 1.97 5.91 22.10
CA ALA A 251 3.30 6.13 21.53
C ALA A 251 3.38 5.50 20.12
N PRO A 252 3.90 6.22 19.11
CA PRO A 252 3.98 5.67 17.77
C PRO A 252 4.98 4.50 17.72
N LEU A 253 4.62 3.40 17.06
CA LEU A 253 5.49 2.22 16.92
C LEU A 253 6.80 2.55 16.17
N SER A 254 6.79 3.64 15.40
CA SER A 254 7.96 4.12 14.67
C SER A 254 9.08 4.73 15.54
N ASP A 255 8.84 4.96 16.84
CA ASP A 255 9.78 5.59 17.78
C ASP A 255 10.16 4.65 18.94
N PRO A 256 11.12 3.72 18.73
CA PRO A 256 11.56 2.77 19.76
C PRO A 256 12.13 3.45 21.00
N SER A 257 12.78 4.61 20.86
CA SER A 257 13.33 5.37 21.97
C SER A 257 12.21 5.86 22.89
N ARG A 258 11.15 6.45 22.30
CA ARG A 258 9.98 6.87 23.08
C ARG A 258 9.26 5.70 23.74
N LEU A 259 9.18 4.56 23.08
CA LEU A 259 8.59 3.35 23.66
C LEU A 259 9.37 2.89 24.89
N ALA A 260 10.71 2.88 24.81
CA ALA A 260 11.57 2.51 25.92
C ALA A 260 11.48 3.52 27.08
N GLU A 261 11.40 4.82 26.80
CA GLU A 261 11.19 5.87 27.81
C GLU A 261 9.87 5.67 28.60
N LEU A 262 8.83 5.17 27.94
CA LEU A 262 7.55 4.86 28.54
C LEU A 262 7.52 3.50 29.25
N GLY A 263 8.64 2.78 29.29
CA GLY A 263 8.77 1.49 29.96
C GLY A 263 8.25 0.29 29.17
N PHE A 264 7.93 0.46 27.88
CA PHE A 264 7.61 -0.67 27.01
C PHE A 264 8.87 -1.41 26.58
N ASP A 265 8.73 -2.69 26.22
CA ASP A 265 9.78 -3.57 25.72
C ASP A 265 9.69 -3.65 24.18
N PRO A 266 10.52 -2.91 23.42
CA PRO A 266 10.45 -2.92 21.96
C PRO A 266 10.65 -4.32 21.35
N PRO A 267 11.61 -5.15 21.80
CA PRO A 267 11.68 -6.56 21.39
C PRO A 267 10.39 -7.36 21.59
N LYS A 268 9.71 -7.20 22.73
CA LYS A 268 8.40 -7.84 22.95
C LYS A 268 7.36 -7.34 21.94
N LEU A 269 7.30 -6.04 21.68
CA LEU A 269 6.39 -5.45 20.70
C LEU A 269 6.65 -5.97 19.27
N GLY A 270 7.92 -6.14 18.89
CA GLY A 270 8.30 -6.73 17.60
C GLY A 270 7.78 -8.16 17.44
N ARG A 271 7.90 -8.98 18.50
CA ARG A 271 7.35 -10.35 18.52
C ARG A 271 5.82 -10.34 18.45
N THR A 272 5.17 -9.47 19.23
CA THR A 272 3.72 -9.30 19.20
C THR A 272 3.23 -8.93 17.81
N LEU A 273 3.93 -8.02 17.11
CA LEU A 273 3.57 -7.58 15.76
C LEU A 273 3.59 -8.74 14.76
N ILE A 274 4.68 -9.52 14.71
CA ILE A 274 4.81 -10.68 13.82
C ILE A 274 3.75 -11.74 14.14
N GLN A 275 3.58 -12.07 15.42
CA GLN A 275 2.63 -13.09 15.85
C GLN A 275 1.19 -12.68 15.55
N SER A 276 0.85 -11.42 15.77
CA SER A 276 -0.49 -10.88 15.47
C SER A 276 -0.76 -10.91 13.98
N PHE A 277 0.18 -10.45 13.14
CA PHE A 277 0.05 -10.54 11.69
C PHE A 277 -0.22 -11.98 11.21
N LEU A 278 0.59 -12.95 11.65
CA LEU A 278 0.43 -14.35 11.29
C LEU A 278 -0.90 -14.91 11.80
N ARG A 279 -1.32 -14.53 13.01
CA ARG A 279 -2.61 -14.91 13.59
C ARG A 279 -3.75 -14.38 12.73
N HIS A 280 -3.77 -13.10 12.41
CA HIS A 280 -4.83 -12.48 11.60
C HIS A 280 -4.89 -13.07 10.20
N ALA A 281 -3.74 -13.29 9.56
CA ALA A 281 -3.67 -13.89 8.23
C ALA A 281 -4.14 -15.35 8.20
N LEU A 282 -3.71 -16.19 9.16
CA LEU A 282 -3.97 -17.64 9.13
C LEU A 282 -5.23 -18.06 9.89
N ARG A 283 -5.49 -17.48 11.07
CA ARG A 283 -6.67 -17.77 11.92
C ARG A 283 -7.92 -17.09 11.40
N ASP A 284 -7.81 -15.84 10.96
CA ASP A 284 -9.00 -15.05 10.58
C ASP A 284 -9.16 -15.01 9.06
N GLY A 285 -8.05 -14.99 8.32
CA GLY A 285 -8.08 -14.74 6.88
C GLY A 285 -8.37 -13.29 6.55
N PHE A 286 -8.32 -12.40 7.55
CA PHE A 286 -8.51 -10.98 7.39
C PHE A 286 -7.42 -10.28 8.19
N PHE A 287 -6.53 -9.58 7.49
CA PHE A 287 -5.30 -9.07 8.08
C PHE A 287 -5.00 -7.66 7.57
N HIS A 288 -4.27 -6.90 8.37
CA HIS A 288 -3.79 -5.58 7.97
C HIS A 288 -2.70 -5.74 6.90
N ALA A 289 -2.94 -5.27 5.68
CA ALA A 289 -2.03 -5.50 4.55
C ALA A 289 -1.00 -4.36 4.36
N ASP A 290 -1.11 -3.27 5.11
CA ASP A 290 -0.12 -2.20 5.17
C ASP A 290 0.50 -2.03 6.56
N MET A 291 1.27 -3.03 7.03
CA MET A 291 1.83 -3.04 8.38
C MET A 291 3.04 -2.10 8.60
N HIS A 292 3.04 -0.94 7.93
CA HIS A 292 4.04 0.09 8.14
C HIS A 292 3.94 0.67 9.56
N GLN A 293 5.07 0.88 10.24
CA GLN A 293 5.17 1.40 11.62
C GLN A 293 4.38 2.70 11.91
N GLY A 294 4.04 3.47 10.87
CA GLY A 294 3.26 4.71 11.00
C GLY A 294 1.76 4.49 11.22
N ASN A 295 1.25 3.28 10.96
CA ASN A 295 -0.15 2.92 11.13
C ASN A 295 -0.43 2.29 12.50
N PHE A 296 0.58 2.18 13.38
CA PHE A 296 0.47 1.53 14.67
C PHE A 296 0.96 2.41 15.81
N PHE A 297 0.21 2.37 16.91
CA PHE A 297 0.52 3.00 18.18
C PHE A 297 0.54 1.95 19.28
N VAL A 298 1.20 2.26 20.39
CA VAL A 298 1.17 1.47 21.61
C VAL A 298 0.39 2.26 22.65
N ASP A 299 -0.72 1.70 23.11
CA ASP A 299 -1.54 2.33 24.16
C ASP A 299 -0.89 2.19 25.54
N ASP A 300 -1.50 2.82 26.55
CA ASP A 300 -1.05 2.81 27.93
C ASP A 300 -1.00 1.39 28.56
N GLN A 301 -1.75 0.44 28.02
CA GLN A 301 -1.75 -0.97 28.42
C GLN A 301 -0.68 -1.80 27.68
N GLY A 302 0.10 -1.19 26.79
CA GLY A 302 1.12 -1.87 26.01
C GLY A 302 0.58 -2.69 24.84
N ARG A 303 -0.68 -2.45 24.43
CA ARG A 303 -1.30 -3.11 23.27
C ARG A 303 -0.98 -2.35 22.00
N ILE A 304 -0.77 -3.08 20.92
CA ILE A 304 -0.60 -2.49 19.59
C ILE A 304 -1.97 -2.10 19.04
N VAL A 305 -2.11 -0.86 18.61
CA VAL A 305 -3.36 -0.31 18.06
C VAL A 305 -3.14 0.10 16.61
N ALA A 306 -3.87 -0.52 15.69
CA ALA A 306 -3.90 -0.13 14.28
C ALA A 306 -4.83 1.07 14.07
N VAL A 307 -4.42 2.09 13.29
CA VAL A 307 -5.22 3.32 13.09
C VAL A 307 -5.52 3.66 11.63
N ASP A 308 -5.03 2.88 10.67
CA ASP A 308 -5.39 2.99 9.26
C ASP A 308 -5.92 1.64 8.80
N PHE A 309 -7.06 1.61 8.11
CA PHE A 309 -7.66 0.36 7.62
C PHE A 309 -7.93 0.40 6.12
N GLY A 310 -7.27 1.32 5.41
CA GLY A 310 -7.46 1.52 3.97
C GLY A 310 -6.96 0.34 3.13
N ILE A 311 -6.03 -0.46 3.65
CA ILE A 311 -5.46 -1.62 2.95
C ILE A 311 -5.55 -2.86 3.84
N MET A 312 -6.60 -3.63 3.65
CA MET A 312 -6.82 -4.91 4.30
C MET A 312 -6.74 -6.07 3.30
N GLY A 313 -6.10 -7.16 3.71
CA GLY A 313 -5.96 -8.38 2.94
C GLY A 313 -6.99 -9.44 3.36
N ARG A 314 -7.41 -10.25 2.39
CA ARG A 314 -8.31 -11.39 2.61
C ARG A 314 -7.72 -12.68 2.06
N LEU A 315 -7.84 -13.76 2.83
CA LEU A 315 -7.47 -15.11 2.43
C LEU A 315 -8.66 -16.05 2.66
N GLY A 316 -9.04 -16.78 1.62
CA GLY A 316 -10.02 -17.85 1.73
C GLY A 316 -9.47 -19.01 2.57
N LEU A 317 -10.37 -19.90 3.00
CA LEU A 317 -10.00 -21.04 3.84
C LEU A 317 -8.96 -21.96 3.16
N LYS A 318 -9.06 -22.11 1.83
CA LYS A 318 -8.12 -22.91 1.05
C LYS A 318 -6.72 -22.31 1.08
N GLU A 319 -6.62 -21.00 0.87
CA GLU A 319 -5.35 -20.26 0.88
C GLU A 319 -4.72 -20.27 2.28
N ARG A 320 -5.53 -20.07 3.32
CA ARG A 320 -5.09 -20.14 4.72
C ARG A 320 -4.53 -21.51 5.08
N ARG A 321 -5.25 -22.58 4.70
CA ARG A 321 -4.81 -23.96 4.94
C ARG A 321 -3.49 -24.24 4.21
N PHE A 322 -3.42 -23.87 2.94
CA PHE A 322 -2.21 -23.99 2.13
C PHE A 322 -1.00 -23.32 2.79
N LEU A 323 -1.14 -22.06 3.21
CA LEU A 323 -0.06 -21.32 3.88
C LEU A 323 0.33 -21.96 5.22
N ALA A 324 -0.65 -22.38 6.01
CA ALA A 324 -0.40 -23.06 7.28
C ALA A 324 0.36 -24.37 7.08
N GLU A 325 0.00 -25.17 6.08
CA GLU A 325 0.67 -26.44 5.76
C GLU A 325 2.11 -26.22 5.25
N ILE A 326 2.37 -25.16 4.46
CA ILE A 326 3.73 -24.79 4.07
C ILE A 326 4.58 -24.43 5.28
N LEU A 327 4.09 -23.50 6.11
CA LEU A 327 4.82 -23.05 7.29
C LEU A 327 5.10 -24.21 8.25
N PHE A 328 4.09 -25.05 8.49
CA PHE A 328 4.22 -26.24 9.32
C PHE A 328 5.21 -27.26 8.73
N GLY A 329 5.19 -27.46 7.42
CA GLY A 329 6.13 -28.33 6.72
C GLY A 329 7.57 -27.85 6.84
N PHE A 330 7.83 -26.54 6.71
CA PHE A 330 9.17 -25.96 6.96
C PHE A 330 9.61 -26.15 8.41
N ILE A 331 8.72 -25.94 9.39
CA ILE A 331 9.02 -26.15 10.81
C ILE A 331 9.38 -27.61 11.08
N ARG A 332 8.62 -28.56 10.51
CA ARG A 332 8.82 -30.00 10.66
C ARG A 332 9.93 -30.56 9.76
N ARG A 333 10.51 -29.73 8.89
CA ARG A 333 11.47 -30.13 7.84
C ARG A 333 10.90 -31.20 6.89
N ASP A 334 9.58 -31.21 6.72
CA ASP A 334 8.87 -32.06 5.76
C ASP A 334 8.79 -31.34 4.40
N TYR A 335 9.93 -31.23 3.73
CA TYR A 335 10.03 -30.53 2.45
C TYR A 335 9.25 -31.24 1.33
N ARG A 336 8.99 -32.55 1.48
CA ARG A 336 8.12 -33.29 0.55
C ARG A 336 6.68 -32.80 0.69
N ARG A 337 6.15 -32.70 1.91
CA ARG A 337 4.80 -32.15 2.10
C ARG A 337 4.70 -30.71 1.62
N VAL A 338 5.71 -29.88 1.90
CA VAL A 338 5.75 -28.50 1.38
C VAL A 338 5.64 -28.52 -0.15
N ALA A 339 6.40 -29.38 -0.84
CA ALA A 339 6.32 -29.51 -2.29
C ALA A 339 4.93 -29.95 -2.75
N GLU A 340 4.37 -31.04 -2.21
CA GLU A 340 3.03 -31.54 -2.54
C GLU A 340 1.98 -30.44 -2.45
N VAL A 341 2.01 -29.67 -1.37
CA VAL A 341 1.09 -28.56 -1.11
C VAL A 341 1.21 -27.48 -2.20
N HIS A 342 2.42 -27.15 -2.68
CA HIS A 342 2.62 -26.21 -3.81
C HIS A 342 2.02 -26.70 -5.14
N PHE A 343 2.04 -28.02 -5.40
CA PHE A 343 1.36 -28.61 -6.55
C PHE A 343 -0.16 -28.65 -6.36
N GLU A 344 -0.66 -29.06 -5.19
CA GLU A 344 -2.09 -29.10 -4.86
C GLU A 344 -2.75 -27.73 -4.98
N ALA A 345 -2.02 -26.68 -4.60
CA ALA A 345 -2.48 -25.33 -4.75
C ALA A 345 -2.25 -24.77 -6.15
N GLY A 346 -1.55 -25.46 -7.06
CA GLY A 346 -1.38 -25.05 -8.44
C GLY A 346 -0.37 -23.91 -8.64
N TYR A 347 0.61 -23.77 -7.74
CA TYR A 347 1.73 -22.84 -7.93
C TYR A 347 2.75 -23.39 -8.91
N VAL A 348 3.08 -24.67 -8.75
CA VAL A 348 4.02 -25.40 -9.61
C VAL A 348 3.24 -26.21 -10.63
N PRO A 349 3.48 -26.01 -11.94
CA PRO A 349 2.83 -26.82 -12.98
C PRO A 349 3.17 -28.31 -12.86
N HIS A 350 2.21 -29.18 -13.12
CA HIS A 350 2.37 -30.65 -13.04
C HIS A 350 3.35 -31.27 -14.07
N VAL A 351 3.97 -30.45 -14.93
CA VAL A 351 5.09 -30.89 -15.77
C VAL A 351 6.35 -31.18 -14.94
N HIS A 352 6.49 -30.50 -13.79
CA HIS A 352 7.58 -30.71 -12.85
C HIS A 352 7.29 -31.87 -11.89
N ARG A 353 8.34 -32.46 -11.33
CA ARG A 353 8.21 -33.54 -10.34
C ARG A 353 8.21 -33.00 -8.92
N VAL A 354 7.38 -33.60 -8.07
CA VAL A 354 7.31 -33.28 -6.64
C VAL A 354 8.66 -33.51 -5.95
N GLU A 355 9.37 -34.60 -6.29
CA GLU A 355 10.67 -34.92 -5.68
C GLU A 355 11.74 -33.86 -5.96
N ASP A 356 11.82 -33.40 -7.22
CA ASP A 356 12.80 -32.39 -7.64
C ASP A 356 12.51 -31.05 -6.95
N PHE A 357 11.22 -30.68 -6.87
CA PHE A 357 10.81 -29.47 -6.18
C PHE A 357 11.06 -29.56 -4.66
N ALA A 358 10.82 -30.71 -4.03
CA ALA A 358 11.13 -30.93 -2.62
C ALA A 358 12.63 -30.75 -2.33
N GLN A 359 13.50 -31.18 -3.25
CA GLN A 359 14.95 -30.95 -3.13
C GLN A 359 15.31 -29.46 -3.21
N ALA A 360 14.67 -28.71 -4.11
CA ALA A 360 14.86 -27.27 -4.21
C ALA A 360 14.36 -26.51 -2.96
N ILE A 361 13.17 -26.87 -2.47
CA ILE A 361 12.62 -26.35 -1.21
C ILE A 361 13.53 -26.67 -0.01
N ARG A 362 14.14 -27.86 0.02
CA ARG A 362 15.12 -28.23 1.04
C ARG A 362 16.35 -27.33 1.01
N ALA A 363 16.85 -26.98 -0.17
CA ALA A 363 17.99 -26.06 -0.31
C ALA A 363 17.68 -24.65 0.25
N ILE A 364 16.40 -24.24 0.25
CA ILE A 364 15.94 -22.99 0.87
C ILE A 364 15.81 -23.15 2.39
N GLY A 365 15.19 -24.24 2.84
CA GLY A 365 14.80 -24.42 4.24
C GLY A 365 15.94 -24.86 5.18
N GLU A 366 16.89 -25.67 4.71
CA GLU A 366 17.99 -26.16 5.56
C GLU A 366 18.93 -25.04 6.04
N PRO A 367 19.35 -24.06 5.21
CA PRO A 367 20.25 -23.00 5.65
C PRO A 367 19.66 -22.07 6.72
N ILE A 368 18.33 -21.94 6.80
CA ILE A 368 17.64 -21.04 7.74
C ILE A 368 17.20 -21.75 9.02
N HIS A 369 17.13 -23.09 9.01
CA HIS A 369 16.65 -23.84 10.16
C HIS A 369 17.62 -23.70 11.35
N SER A 370 17.07 -23.49 12.54
CA SER A 370 17.83 -23.30 13.79
C SER A 370 18.81 -22.11 13.80
N ARG A 371 18.64 -21.15 12.88
CA ARG A 371 19.40 -19.89 12.87
C ARG A 371 18.59 -18.74 13.42
N THR A 372 19.28 -17.77 14.02
CA THR A 372 18.70 -16.48 14.39
C THR A 372 18.65 -15.55 13.18
N ALA A 373 17.79 -14.53 13.21
CA ALA A 373 17.53 -13.66 12.05
C ALA A 373 18.76 -12.87 11.58
N ASP A 374 19.67 -12.52 12.49
CA ASP A 374 20.96 -11.85 12.22
C ASP A 374 21.95 -12.75 11.45
N GLN A 375 21.79 -14.08 11.55
CA GLN A 375 22.64 -15.07 10.88
C GLN A 375 22.12 -15.44 9.48
N ILE A 376 20.93 -14.96 9.10
CA ILE A 376 20.29 -15.26 7.83
C ILE A 376 20.53 -14.12 6.85
N SER A 377 21.23 -14.41 5.75
CA SER A 377 21.38 -13.45 4.67
C SER A 377 20.08 -13.37 3.86
N MET A 378 19.31 -12.31 4.09
CA MET A 378 18.05 -12.07 3.38
C MET A 378 18.26 -11.97 1.87
N ALA A 379 19.33 -11.32 1.42
CA ALA A 379 19.66 -11.23 -0.01
C ALA A 379 19.85 -12.62 -0.64
N LYS A 380 20.63 -13.50 0.01
CA LYS A 380 20.83 -14.87 -0.49
C LYS A 380 19.54 -15.68 -0.49
N LEU A 381 18.73 -15.55 0.56
CA LEU A 381 17.45 -16.24 0.67
C LEU A 381 16.47 -15.82 -0.44
N LEU A 382 16.35 -14.51 -0.69
CA LEU A 382 15.51 -13.96 -1.75
C LEU A 382 16.01 -14.38 -3.13
N THR A 383 17.33 -14.32 -3.39
CA THR A 383 17.91 -14.81 -4.65
C THR A 383 17.55 -16.28 -4.89
N LEU A 384 17.71 -17.13 -3.87
CA LEU A 384 17.41 -18.56 -3.99
C LEU A 384 15.91 -18.81 -4.20
N LEU A 385 15.04 -18.06 -3.53
CA LEU A 385 13.59 -18.11 -3.77
C LEU A 385 13.27 -17.75 -5.23
N PHE A 386 13.86 -16.69 -5.78
CA PHE A 386 13.64 -16.30 -7.17
C PHE A 386 14.15 -17.35 -8.15
N GLU A 387 15.35 -17.90 -7.94
CA GLU A 387 15.91 -18.97 -8.75
C GLU A 387 15.01 -20.21 -8.77
N VAL A 388 14.51 -20.64 -7.61
CA VAL A 388 13.58 -21.78 -7.53
C VAL A 388 12.24 -21.46 -8.19
N THR A 389 11.68 -20.26 -7.99
CA THR A 389 10.43 -19.89 -8.67
C THR A 389 10.56 -19.90 -10.19
N ALA A 390 11.70 -19.46 -10.72
CA ALA A 390 11.97 -19.48 -12.15
C ALA A 390 12.22 -20.91 -12.67
N LEU A 391 12.99 -21.72 -11.94
CA LEU A 391 13.33 -23.08 -12.33
C LEU A 391 12.09 -24.00 -12.43
N PHE A 392 11.08 -23.75 -11.60
CA PHE A 392 9.86 -24.56 -11.51
C PHE A 392 8.63 -23.89 -12.12
N ASP A 393 8.82 -22.86 -12.96
CA ASP A 393 7.76 -22.13 -13.67
C ASP A 393 6.61 -21.69 -12.74
N MET A 394 6.94 -21.24 -11.53
CA MET A 394 5.94 -20.92 -10.52
C MET A 394 5.09 -19.74 -10.94
N SER A 395 3.76 -19.93 -10.91
CA SER A 395 2.83 -18.84 -11.20
C SER A 395 2.63 -17.92 -9.99
N THR A 396 2.74 -16.61 -10.19
CA THR A 396 2.48 -15.62 -9.13
C THR A 396 0.97 -15.48 -8.90
N ARG A 397 0.53 -15.61 -7.64
CA ARG A 397 -0.86 -15.30 -7.24
C ARG A 397 -0.95 -13.96 -6.54
N LEU A 398 -1.87 -13.12 -7.01
CA LEU A 398 -2.02 -11.73 -6.57
C LEU A 398 -2.33 -11.61 -5.07
N GLU A 399 -3.12 -12.53 -4.52
CA GLU A 399 -3.51 -12.54 -3.10
C GLU A 399 -2.29 -12.79 -2.19
N LEU A 400 -1.32 -13.58 -2.66
CA LEU A 400 -0.10 -13.85 -1.93
C LEU A 400 0.96 -12.76 -2.10
N VAL A 401 0.96 -12.01 -3.21
CA VAL A 401 1.90 -10.89 -3.38
C VAL A 401 1.68 -9.84 -2.30
N MET A 402 0.41 -9.55 -1.99
CA MET A 402 0.07 -8.65 -0.89
C MET A 402 0.60 -9.20 0.44
N LEU A 403 0.31 -10.46 0.75
CA LEU A 403 0.79 -11.11 1.97
C LEU A 403 2.33 -11.11 2.08
N GLN A 404 3.04 -11.44 1.00
CA GLN A 404 4.51 -11.47 0.95
C GLN A 404 5.10 -10.08 1.17
N LYS A 405 4.54 -9.05 0.50
CA LYS A 405 4.95 -7.66 0.73
C LYS A 405 4.74 -7.29 2.21
N THR A 406 3.58 -7.60 2.78
CA THR A 406 3.30 -7.31 4.18
C THR A 406 4.26 -8.05 5.10
N MET A 407 4.58 -9.32 4.85
CA MET A 407 5.57 -10.10 5.62
C MET A 407 6.93 -9.41 5.68
N VAL A 408 7.45 -8.94 4.53
CA VAL A 408 8.73 -8.23 4.46
C VAL A 408 8.68 -6.92 5.25
N VAL A 409 7.58 -6.18 5.16
CA VAL A 409 7.39 -4.94 5.92
C VAL A 409 7.35 -5.21 7.43
N VAL A 410 6.57 -6.19 7.86
CA VAL A 410 6.45 -6.58 9.28
C VAL A 410 7.80 -7.02 9.83
N GLU A 411 8.55 -7.82 9.07
CA GLU A 411 9.91 -8.23 9.46
C GLU A 411 10.84 -7.01 9.60
N GLY A 412 10.80 -6.09 8.64
CA GLY A 412 11.60 -4.86 8.70
C GLY A 412 11.27 -3.99 9.92
N VAL A 413 10.00 -3.86 10.27
CA VAL A 413 9.56 -3.15 11.48
C VAL A 413 10.01 -3.89 12.75
N ALA A 414 9.85 -5.21 12.79
CA ALA A 414 10.27 -6.02 13.93
C ALA A 414 11.79 -5.96 14.16
N ARG A 415 12.61 -6.02 13.11
CA ARG A 415 14.07 -5.82 13.19
C ARG A 415 14.45 -4.42 13.67
N LYS A 416 13.63 -3.39 13.41
CA LYS A 416 13.90 -2.06 13.96
C LYS A 416 13.63 -2.01 15.48
N LEU A 417 12.69 -2.81 15.95
CA LEU A 417 12.33 -2.92 17.37
C LEU A 417 13.26 -3.89 18.13
N ASP A 418 13.79 -4.92 17.45
CA ASP A 418 14.74 -5.93 17.95
C ASP A 418 15.89 -6.12 16.91
N PRO A 419 16.90 -5.22 16.91
CA PRO A 419 17.93 -5.14 15.86
C PRO A 419 18.96 -6.28 15.81
#